data_AF-A0A6J3LR60-F1
#
_entry.id   AF-A0A6J3LR60-F1
#
_cell.length_a   1.000
_cell.length_b   1.000
_cell.length_c   1.000
_cell.angle_alpha   90.00
_cell.angle_beta   90.00
_cell.angle_gamma   90.00
#
_symmetry.space_group_name_H-M   'P 1'
#
loop_
_entity.id
_entity.type
_entity.pdbx_description
1 polymer ?
#
loop_
_entity_poly.entity_id
_entity_poly.type
_entity_poly.pdbx_seq_one_letter_code
_entity_poly.pdbx_strand_id
1 'polypeptide(L)'
;MDDDDPSCLEAMLLWLYDCKYNRDPYEAPEGKSVLAHHAGVVDLATKYNLPLLAESVRQLLDDFMDNLVYSGSYDDCLREITSIFEVEHASESYLRTQECIISWWCDNRAMVHGCLEDEGFLELLEACPRFSRKIAYHLFMPKKSEAE
;
A
#
# COMPACT_ATOMS: atom_id res chain seq x y z
N MET A 1 12.42 18.04 -14.36
CA MET A 1 11.00 17.69 -14.56
C MET A 1 10.86 16.22 -14.94
N ASP A 2 11.92 15.40 -14.78
CA ASP A 2 12.08 14.15 -15.53
C ASP A 2 11.94 12.87 -14.67
N ASP A 3 11.57 12.99 -13.39
CA ASP A 3 11.50 11.85 -12.45
C ASP A 3 10.07 11.37 -12.16
N ASP A 4 9.07 11.98 -12.80
CA ASP A 4 7.67 11.63 -12.54
C ASP A 4 7.28 10.36 -13.30
N ASP A 5 6.67 9.40 -12.60
CA ASP A 5 6.21 8.16 -13.19
C ASP A 5 5.19 8.47 -14.33
N PRO A 6 5.48 8.09 -15.59
CA PRO A 6 4.64 8.41 -16.73
C PRO A 6 3.20 7.90 -16.60
N SER A 7 3.01 6.76 -15.93
CA SER A 7 1.67 6.20 -15.73
C SER A 7 0.88 6.95 -14.67
N CYS A 8 1.54 7.48 -13.64
CA CYS A 8 0.91 8.31 -12.63
C CYS A 8 0.56 9.70 -13.23
N LEU A 9 1.42 10.23 -14.11
CA LEU A 9 1.13 11.43 -14.90
C LEU A 9 -0.07 11.25 -15.82
N GLU A 10 -0.16 10.11 -16.52
CA GLU A 10 -1.32 9.78 -17.35
C GLU A 10 -2.62 9.76 -16.53
N ALA A 11 -2.61 9.11 -15.36
CA ALA A 11 -3.77 9.07 -14.48
C ALA A 11 -4.19 10.47 -13.98
N MET A 12 -3.21 11.33 -13.67
CA MET A 12 -3.46 12.74 -13.33
C MET A 12 -4.06 13.53 -14.50
N LEU A 13 -3.56 13.33 -15.72
CA LEU A 13 -4.08 13.98 -16.93
C LEU A 13 -5.50 13.55 -17.23
N LEU A 14 -5.81 12.25 -17.14
CA LEU A 14 -7.18 11.74 -17.31
C LEU A 14 -8.14 12.36 -16.29
N TRP A 15 -7.72 12.47 -15.03
CA TRP A 15 -8.51 13.16 -14.01
C TRP A 15 -8.78 14.63 -14.36
N LEU A 16 -7.80 15.35 -14.94
CA LEU A 16 -7.99 16.75 -15.36
C LEU A 16 -9.02 16.89 -16.49
N TYR A 17 -9.17 15.87 -17.35
CA TYR A 17 -10.17 15.87 -18.42
C TYR A 17 -11.57 15.54 -17.91
N ASP A 18 -11.71 14.55 -17.03
CA ASP A 18 -13.01 14.00 -16.64
C ASP A 18 -13.47 14.44 -15.24
N CYS A 19 -12.63 15.15 -14.48
CA CYS A 19 -12.82 15.53 -13.08
C CYS A 19 -13.16 14.36 -12.15
N LYS A 20 -12.79 13.14 -12.56
CA LYS A 20 -13.07 11.90 -11.82
C LYS A 20 -11.89 10.96 -11.92
N TYR A 21 -11.54 10.37 -10.79
CA TYR A 21 -10.53 9.31 -10.75
C TYR A 21 -11.27 7.98 -10.95
N ASN A 22 -11.63 7.67 -12.19
CA ASN A 22 -12.44 6.49 -12.55
C ASN A 22 -11.61 5.22 -12.74
N ARG A 23 -10.41 5.13 -12.16
CA ARG A 23 -9.68 3.86 -12.20
C ARG A 23 -10.35 2.87 -11.26
N ASP A 24 -10.44 1.62 -11.71
CA ASP A 24 -10.79 0.52 -10.83
C ASP A 24 -9.74 0.49 -9.69
N PRO A 25 -10.17 0.47 -8.41
CA PRO A 25 -9.25 0.40 -7.27
C PRO A 25 -8.32 -0.80 -7.31
N TYR A 26 -8.64 -1.84 -8.08
CA TYR A 26 -7.86 -3.06 -8.22
C TYR A 26 -7.00 -3.08 -9.50
N GLU A 27 -6.98 -2.01 -10.30
CA GLU A 27 -6.24 -1.96 -11.56
C GLU A 27 -5.06 -0.99 -11.53
N ALA A 28 -3.87 -1.55 -11.76
CA ALA A 28 -2.65 -0.81 -12.09
C ALA A 28 -2.33 -0.98 -13.58
N PRO A 29 -1.50 -0.09 -14.17
CA PRO A 29 -0.83 -0.39 -15.44
C PRO A 29 -0.12 -1.74 -15.39
N GLU A 30 -0.05 -2.43 -16.54
CA GLU A 30 0.55 -3.77 -16.62
C GLU A 30 1.96 -3.81 -15.99
N GLY A 31 2.18 -4.80 -15.12
CA GLY A 31 3.45 -4.98 -14.42
C GLY A 31 3.69 -4.05 -13.23
N LYS A 32 2.72 -3.23 -12.82
CA LYS A 32 2.82 -2.37 -11.63
C LYS A 32 1.97 -2.87 -10.47
N SER A 33 2.41 -2.54 -9.26
CA SER A 33 1.60 -2.67 -8.04
C SER A 33 0.50 -1.62 -8.03
N VAL A 34 -0.70 -2.04 -7.64
CA VAL A 34 -1.89 -1.20 -7.45
C VAL A 34 -1.62 -0.16 -6.36
N LEU A 35 -1.15 -0.59 -5.20
CA LEU A 35 -0.85 0.30 -4.09
C LEU A 35 0.24 1.32 -4.46
N ALA A 36 1.34 0.86 -5.05
CA ALA A 36 2.46 1.73 -5.42
C ALA A 36 2.06 2.75 -6.50
N HIS A 37 1.24 2.33 -7.47
CA HIS A 37 0.72 3.23 -8.50
C HIS A 37 -0.15 4.33 -7.89
N HIS A 38 -1.16 3.97 -7.09
CA HIS A 38 -2.07 4.95 -6.50
C HIS A 38 -1.36 5.87 -5.50
N ALA A 39 -0.43 5.36 -4.69
CA ALA A 39 0.41 6.20 -3.82
C ALA A 39 1.22 7.22 -4.65
N GLY A 40 1.81 6.77 -5.76
CA GLY A 40 2.50 7.66 -6.70
C GLY A 40 1.60 8.74 -7.31
N VAL A 41 0.33 8.43 -7.60
CA VAL A 41 -0.64 9.44 -8.05
C VAL A 41 -0.95 10.46 -6.96
N VAL A 42 -1.05 10.06 -5.68
CA VAL A 42 -1.22 11.00 -4.56
C VAL A 42 -0.02 11.94 -4.45
N ASP A 43 1.20 11.43 -4.62
CA ASP A 43 2.41 12.25 -4.60
C ASP A 43 2.43 13.28 -5.72
N LEU A 44 2.12 12.86 -6.95
CA LEU A 44 2.01 13.78 -8.09
C LEU A 44 0.91 14.82 -7.87
N ALA A 45 -0.27 14.40 -7.45
CA ALA A 45 -1.36 15.31 -7.16
C ALA A 45 -0.96 16.34 -6.10
N THR A 46 -0.22 15.92 -5.07
CA THR A 46 0.31 16.82 -4.05
C THR A 46 1.36 17.78 -4.63
N LYS A 47 2.33 17.26 -5.41
CA LYS A 47 3.39 18.03 -6.08
C LYS A 47 2.82 19.12 -7.00
N TYR A 48 1.76 18.81 -7.73
CA TYR A 48 1.11 19.71 -8.68
C TYR A 48 -0.06 20.51 -8.08
N ASN A 49 -0.25 20.48 -6.76
CA ASN A 49 -1.32 21.21 -6.04
C ASN A 49 -2.74 20.87 -6.55
N LEU A 50 -3.04 19.59 -6.73
CA LEU A 50 -4.34 19.04 -7.09
C LEU A 50 -4.99 18.32 -5.88
N PRO A 51 -5.44 19.05 -4.84
CA PRO A 51 -5.88 18.45 -3.58
C PRO A 51 -7.10 17.54 -3.72
N LEU A 52 -8.02 17.85 -4.66
CA LEU A 52 -9.20 17.01 -4.90
C LEU A 52 -8.84 15.64 -5.48
N LEU A 53 -7.83 15.58 -6.34
CA LEU A 53 -7.32 14.32 -6.86
C LEU A 53 -6.61 13.53 -5.75
N ALA A 54 -5.72 14.18 -4.99
CA ALA A 54 -5.01 13.54 -3.89
C ALA A 54 -5.99 12.92 -2.87
N GLU A 55 -7.06 13.64 -2.52
CA GLU A 55 -8.09 13.14 -1.62
C GLU A 55 -8.88 11.97 -2.21
N SER A 56 -9.29 12.07 -3.48
CA SER A 56 -10.03 11.00 -4.15
C SER A 56 -9.23 9.69 -4.21
N VAL A 57 -7.92 9.78 -4.48
CA VAL A 57 -7.04 8.61 -4.54
C VAL A 57 -6.72 8.06 -3.15
N ARG A 58 -6.60 8.92 -2.13
CA ARG A 58 -6.45 8.47 -0.73
C ARG A 58 -7.67 7.69 -0.25
N GLN A 59 -8.88 8.18 -0.52
CA GLN A 59 -10.09 7.46 -0.16
C GLN A 59 -10.14 6.09 -0.84
N LEU A 60 -9.77 6.05 -2.12
CA LEU A 60 -9.68 4.80 -2.88
C LEU A 60 -8.64 3.83 -2.30
N LEU A 61 -7.47 4.33 -1.88
CA LEU A 61 -6.44 3.52 -1.22
C LEU A 61 -6.92 2.96 0.12
N ASP A 62 -7.60 3.77 0.93
CA ASP A 62 -8.17 3.32 2.21
C ASP A 62 -9.22 2.22 1.97
N ASP A 63 -10.12 2.40 0.99
CA ASP A 63 -11.12 1.40 0.61
C ASP A 63 -10.48 0.10 0.08
N PHE A 64 -9.40 0.21 -0.71
CA PHE A 64 -8.66 -0.95 -1.21
C PHE A 64 -7.95 -1.70 -0.08
N MET A 65 -7.34 -0.98 0.86
CA MET A 65 -6.66 -1.58 2.02
C MET A 65 -7.62 -2.37 2.91
N ASP A 66 -8.84 -1.88 3.12
CA ASP A 66 -9.89 -2.61 3.85
C ASP A 66 -10.28 -3.93 3.15
N ASN A 67 -10.15 -3.98 1.83
CA ASN A 67 -10.51 -5.12 0.98
C ASN A 67 -9.33 -5.95 0.48
N LEU A 68 -8.07 -5.56 0.79
CA LEU A 68 -6.84 -6.12 0.21
C LEU A 68 -6.76 -7.65 0.34
N VAL A 69 -7.26 -8.19 1.45
CA VAL A 69 -7.23 -9.63 1.74
C VAL A 69 -8.50 -10.36 1.31
N TYR A 70 -9.58 -9.63 0.99
CA TYR A 70 -10.85 -10.21 0.54
C TYR A 70 -11.02 -10.20 -0.98
N SER A 71 -10.28 -9.35 -1.69
CA SER A 71 -10.48 -9.04 -3.12
C SER A 71 -9.50 -9.75 -4.07
N GLY A 72 -8.44 -10.36 -3.56
CA GLY A 72 -7.36 -10.94 -4.37
C GLY A 72 -6.84 -12.28 -3.88
N SER A 73 -5.87 -12.84 -4.61
CA SER A 73 -5.12 -14.01 -4.13
C SER A 73 -4.14 -13.60 -3.03
N TYR A 74 -3.83 -14.52 -2.11
CA TYR A 74 -2.85 -14.29 -1.06
C TYR A 74 -1.48 -13.84 -1.63
N ASP A 75 -1.08 -14.43 -2.76
CA ASP A 75 0.17 -14.09 -3.46
C ASP A 75 0.18 -12.66 -4.01
N ASP A 76 -0.97 -12.19 -4.51
CA ASP A 76 -1.11 -10.79 -4.95
C ASP A 76 -0.94 -9.82 -3.78
N CYS A 77 -1.50 -10.15 -2.62
CA CYS A 77 -1.32 -9.35 -1.40
C CYS A 77 0.17 -9.27 -1.01
N LEU A 78 0.88 -10.40 -0.99
CA LEU A 78 2.32 -10.41 -0.69
C LEU A 78 3.11 -9.56 -1.69
N ARG A 79 2.81 -9.68 -2.99
CA ARG A 79 3.45 -8.89 -4.05
C ARG A 79 3.21 -7.38 -3.91
N GLU A 80 2.00 -6.97 -3.57
CA GLU A 80 1.65 -5.57 -3.32
C GLU A 80 2.43 -5.00 -2.12
N ILE A 81 2.54 -5.78 -1.03
CA ILE A 81 3.33 -5.40 0.14
C ILE A 81 4.81 -5.27 -0.23
N THR A 82 5.37 -6.27 -0.93
CA THR A 82 6.75 -6.23 -1.42
C THR A 82 7.00 -4.95 -2.20
N SER A 83 6.15 -4.61 -3.17
CA SER A 83 6.34 -3.39 -3.98
C SER A 83 6.31 -2.09 -3.15
N ILE A 84 5.51 -2.02 -2.09
CA ILE A 84 5.42 -0.83 -1.22
C ILE A 84 6.61 -0.70 -0.27
N PHE A 85 7.24 -1.82 0.10
CA PHE A 85 8.34 -1.84 1.07
C PHE A 85 9.74 -2.01 0.45
N GLU A 86 9.86 -2.50 -0.78
CA GLU A 86 11.11 -2.58 -1.55
C GLU A 86 11.56 -1.22 -2.05
N VAL A 87 10.63 -0.40 -2.52
CA VAL A 87 10.97 0.92 -3.05
C VAL A 87 11.23 1.85 -1.87
N GLU A 88 12.44 2.40 -1.79
CA GLU A 88 12.80 3.40 -0.78
C GLU A 88 12.19 4.77 -1.11
N HIS A 89 10.86 4.82 -1.19
CA HIS A 89 10.08 6.03 -1.35
C HIS A 89 9.69 6.59 0.03
N ALA A 90 10.25 7.75 0.34
CA ALA A 90 10.02 8.45 1.60
C ALA A 90 8.88 9.48 1.51
N SER A 91 8.00 9.36 0.52
CA SER A 91 6.87 10.27 0.39
C SER A 91 5.79 9.98 1.44
N GLU A 92 5.01 11.00 1.78
CA GLU A 92 3.95 10.90 2.78
C GLU A 92 2.90 9.85 2.40
N SER A 93 2.58 9.73 1.10
CA SER A 93 1.62 8.72 0.62
C SER A 93 2.12 7.30 0.85
N TYR A 94 3.36 6.99 0.48
CA TYR A 94 3.96 5.67 0.68
C TYR A 94 4.09 5.33 2.16
N LEU A 95 4.51 6.29 2.99
CA LEU A 95 4.59 6.08 4.44
C LEU A 95 3.21 5.77 5.05
N ARG A 96 2.17 6.51 4.64
CA ARG A 96 0.80 6.24 5.08
C ARG A 96 0.32 4.86 4.61
N THR A 97 0.55 4.49 3.35
CA THR A 97 0.20 3.16 2.84
C THR A 97 0.92 2.05 3.61
N GLN A 98 2.21 2.22 3.90
CA GLN A 98 2.96 1.29 4.76
C GLN A 98 2.35 1.18 6.15
N GLU A 99 1.94 2.28 6.77
CA GLU A 99 1.28 2.27 8.08
C GLU A 99 -0.07 1.56 8.05
N CYS A 100 -0.89 1.77 7.02
CA CYS A 100 -2.16 1.07 6.84
C CYS A 100 -1.95 -0.44 6.69
N ILE A 101 -0.99 -0.87 5.85
CA ILE A 101 -0.64 -2.29 5.71
C ILE A 101 -0.26 -2.87 7.07
N ILE A 102 0.66 -2.22 7.79
CA ILE A 102 1.11 -2.72 9.08
C ILE A 102 -0.06 -2.80 10.06
N SER A 103 -0.87 -1.74 10.19
CA SER A 103 -2.04 -1.72 11.08
C SER A 103 -2.97 -2.90 10.81
N TRP A 104 -3.29 -3.14 9.53
CA TRP A 104 -4.15 -4.24 9.12
C TRP A 104 -3.59 -5.59 9.57
N TRP A 105 -2.30 -5.85 9.35
CA TRP A 105 -1.66 -7.11 9.80
C TRP A 105 -1.64 -7.24 11.32
N CYS A 106 -1.48 -6.13 12.05
CA CYS A 106 -1.53 -6.13 13.52
C CYS A 106 -2.90 -6.48 14.07
N ASP A 107 -3.95 -5.96 13.44
CA ASP A 107 -5.33 -6.23 13.82
C ASP A 107 -5.72 -7.69 13.51
N ASN A 108 -5.04 -8.30 12.53
CA ASN A 108 -5.25 -9.68 12.09
C ASN A 108 -4.18 -10.68 12.58
N ARG A 109 -3.63 -10.47 13.79
CA ARG A 109 -2.53 -11.26 14.39
C ARG A 109 -2.67 -12.79 14.27
N ALA A 110 -3.87 -13.33 14.41
CA ALA A 110 -4.12 -14.78 14.29
C ALA A 110 -3.82 -15.31 12.88
N MET A 111 -4.16 -14.53 11.85
CA MET A 111 -3.82 -14.86 10.46
C MET A 111 -2.32 -14.84 10.26
N VAL A 112 -1.64 -13.83 10.79
CA VAL A 112 -0.17 -13.69 10.67
C VAL A 112 0.55 -14.89 11.27
N HIS A 113 0.10 -15.38 12.43
CA HIS A 113 0.65 -16.60 13.03
C HIS A 113 0.47 -17.83 12.13
N GLY A 114 -0.67 -17.93 11.43
CA GLY A 114 -0.89 -18.98 10.44
C GLY A 114 0.00 -18.88 9.21
N CYS A 115 0.44 -17.68 8.84
CA CYS A 115 1.36 -17.43 7.72
C CYS A 115 2.83 -17.68 8.07
N LEU A 116 3.21 -17.90 9.35
CA LEU A 116 4.62 -18.09 9.72
C LEU A 116 5.25 -19.39 9.19
N GLU A 117 4.42 -20.33 8.74
CA GLU A 117 4.86 -21.57 8.08
C GLU A 117 4.80 -21.47 6.54
N ASP A 118 4.33 -20.35 6.00
CA ASP A 118 4.19 -20.12 4.56
C ASP A 118 5.50 -19.60 3.96
N GLU A 119 5.98 -20.26 2.90
CA GLU A 119 7.25 -19.90 2.25
C GLU A 119 7.21 -18.50 1.62
N GLY A 120 6.10 -18.10 0.98
CA GLY A 120 5.97 -16.78 0.36
C GLY A 120 5.98 -15.65 1.39
N PHE A 121 5.35 -15.87 2.55
CA PHE A 121 5.42 -14.91 3.65
C PHE A 121 6.82 -14.78 4.22
N LEU A 122 7.54 -15.89 4.39
CA LEU A 122 8.92 -15.87 4.85
C LEU A 122 9.84 -15.15 3.85
N GLU A 123 9.67 -15.39 2.55
CA GLU A 123 10.38 -14.66 1.49
C GLU A 123 10.10 -13.15 1.54
N LEU A 124 8.84 -12.74 1.77
CA LEU A 124 8.49 -11.33 2.00
C LEU A 124 9.24 -10.75 3.21
N LEU A 125 9.31 -11.48 4.32
CA LEU A 125 10.00 -11.03 5.52
C LEU A 125 11.52 -10.89 5.29
N GLU A 126 12.11 -11.69 4.41
CA GLU A 126 13.52 -11.57 4.03
C GLU A 126 13.76 -10.40 3.07
N ALA A 127 12.90 -10.26 2.06
CA ALA A 127 12.99 -9.21 1.04
C ALA A 127 12.72 -7.81 1.60
N CYS A 128 11.86 -7.69 2.62
CA CYS A 128 11.40 -6.40 3.15
C CYS A 128 11.71 -6.21 4.65
N PRO A 129 12.98 -6.02 5.07
CA PRO A 129 13.36 -5.92 6.49
C PRO A 129 12.61 -4.84 7.29
N ARG A 130 12.17 -3.76 6.64
CA ARG A 130 11.35 -2.70 7.29
C ARG A 130 9.96 -3.20 7.66
N PHE A 131 9.31 -3.93 6.75
CA PHE A 131 8.04 -4.59 7.02
C PHE A 131 8.21 -5.59 8.17
N SER A 132 9.22 -6.46 8.07
CA SER A 132 9.49 -7.53 9.06
C SER A 132 9.74 -6.99 10.46
N ARG A 133 10.51 -5.91 10.59
CA ARG A 133 10.74 -5.26 11.89
C ARG A 133 9.46 -4.70 12.49
N LYS A 134 8.63 -4.03 11.68
CA LYS A 134 7.36 -3.45 12.15
C LYS A 134 6.39 -4.57 12.57
N ILE A 135 6.20 -5.60 11.73
CA ILE A 135 5.37 -6.75 12.05
C ILE A 135 5.87 -7.48 13.30
N ALA A 136 7.17 -7.78 13.41
CA ALA A 136 7.73 -8.44 14.58
C ALA A 136 7.50 -7.61 15.86
N TYR A 137 7.71 -6.29 15.80
CA TYR A 137 7.42 -5.41 16.94
C TYR A 137 5.97 -5.58 17.43
N HIS A 138 5.01 -5.61 16.51
CA HIS A 138 3.59 -5.76 16.86
C HIS A 138 3.16 -7.18 17.24
N LEU A 139 3.80 -8.20 16.70
CA LEU A 139 3.53 -9.60 17.05
C LEU A 139 4.11 -10.00 18.41
N PHE A 140 5.21 -9.39 18.85
CA PHE A 140 5.91 -9.78 20.08
C PHE A 140 5.76 -8.79 21.22
N MET A 141 5.25 -7.58 20.99
CA MET A 141 4.87 -6.66 22.05
C MET A 141 3.46 -6.98 22.55
N PRO A 142 3.23 -7.15 23.86
CA PRO A 142 1.90 -7.33 24.40
C PRO A 142 1.03 -6.11 24.06
N LYS A 143 -0.24 -6.32 23.67
CA LYS A 143 -1.18 -5.20 23.55
C LYS A 143 -1.25 -4.54 24.92
N LYS A 144 -1.20 -3.21 24.96
CA LYS A 144 -1.26 -2.42 26.20
C LYS A 144 -2.48 -2.76 27.09
N SER A 145 -3.51 -3.38 26.52
CA SER A 145 -4.71 -3.87 27.20
C SER A 145 -4.57 -5.23 27.90
N GLU A 146 -3.44 -5.94 27.75
CA GLU A 146 -3.19 -7.26 28.34
C GLU A 146 -2.13 -7.21 29.47
N ALA A 147 -1.68 -6.01 29.83
CA ALA A 147 -0.67 -5.77 30.86
C ALA A 147 -1.27 -5.34 32.22
N GLU A 148 -2.59 -5.43 32.39
CA GLU A 148 -3.32 -5.19 33.65
C GLU A 148 -4.01 -6.45 34.16
#